data_AF-A0A7V0TM07-F1
#
_entry.id   AF-A0A7V0TM07-F1
#
_cell.length_a   1.000
_cell.length_b   1.000
_cell.length_c   1.000
_cell.angle_alpha   90.00
_cell.angle_beta   90.00
_cell.angle_gamma   90.00
#
_symmetry.space_group_name_H-M   'P 1'
#
loop_
_entity.id
_entity.type
_entity.pdbx_description
1 polymer ?
#
loop_
_entity_poly.entity_id
_entity_poly.type
_entity_poly.pdbx_seq_one_letter_code
_entity_poly.pdbx_strand_id
1 'polypeptide(L)'
;MVERSIDQLAECLRALGHPTRLQIVDGLIKNECNVTQIQQNLDIPQSTISQHLKILKNAGIIESRREGNMVCYKVLDSWVKDLVTHVKKK
;
A
#
# COMPACT_ATOMS: atom_id res chain seq x y z
N MET A 1 15.77 -3.40 14.76
CA MET A 1 15.28 -2.86 13.48
C MET A 1 16.23 -3.40 12.41
N VAL A 2 15.78 -4.30 11.54
CA VAL A 2 16.65 -4.92 10.53
C VAL A 2 16.85 -3.92 9.40
N GLU A 3 18.10 -3.66 9.05
CA GLU A 3 18.47 -2.78 7.94
C GLU A 3 18.07 -3.43 6.61
N ARG A 4 17.39 -2.70 5.72
CA ARG A 4 17.05 -3.20 4.38
C ARG A 4 18.29 -3.18 3.51
N SER A 5 18.49 -4.23 2.70
CA SER A 5 19.49 -4.15 1.64
C SER A 5 19.10 -3.09 0.61
N ILE A 6 20.08 -2.59 -0.16
CA ILE A 6 19.82 -1.64 -1.24
C ILE A 6 18.81 -2.19 -2.25
N ASP A 7 18.88 -3.48 -2.56
CA ASP A 7 17.92 -4.12 -3.47
C ASP A 7 16.50 -4.15 -2.89
N GLN A 8 16.36 -4.46 -1.59
CA GLN A 8 15.07 -4.42 -0.92
C GLN A 8 14.49 -2.99 -0.88
N LEU A 9 15.34 -1.99 -0.66
CA LEU A 9 14.95 -0.59 -0.70
C LEU A 9 14.51 -0.18 -2.11
N ALA A 10 15.25 -0.58 -3.14
CA ALA A 10 14.93 -0.31 -4.54
C ALA A 10 13.58 -0.95 -4.94
N GLU A 11 13.34 -2.20 -4.56
CA GLU A 11 12.04 -2.86 -4.79
C GLU A 11 10.88 -2.15 -4.08
N CYS A 12 11.08 -1.74 -2.83
CA CYS A 12 10.07 -0.97 -2.09
C CYS A 12 9.75 0.35 -2.80
N LEU A 13 10.78 1.12 -3.19
CA LEU A 13 10.60 2.38 -3.91
C LEU A 13 9.97 2.17 -5.29
N ARG A 14 10.32 1.11 -6.01
CA ARG A 14 9.72 0.72 -7.29
C ARG A 14 8.23 0.41 -7.14
N ALA A 15 7.87 -0.30 -6.07
CA ALA A 15 6.48 -0.57 -5.73
C ALA A 15 5.74 0.73 -5.32
N LEU A 16 6.38 1.67 -4.65
CA LEU A 16 5.76 2.96 -4.31
C LEU A 16 5.68 3.93 -5.51
N GLY A 17 6.53 3.80 -6.52
CA GLY A 17 6.63 4.72 -7.66
C GLY A 17 5.47 4.68 -8.67
N HIS A 18 4.22 4.48 -8.24
CA HIS A 18 3.04 4.51 -9.10
C HIS A 18 1.87 5.25 -8.43
N PRO A 19 1.17 6.16 -9.13
CA PRO A 19 0.13 7.01 -8.55
C PRO A 19 -0.95 6.22 -7.78
N THR A 20 -1.54 5.22 -8.42
CA THR A 20 -2.56 4.35 -7.80
C THR A 20 -2.07 3.64 -6.55
N ARG A 21 -0.80 3.21 -6.52
CA ARG A 21 -0.23 2.51 -5.36
C ARG A 21 0.00 3.48 -4.21
N LEU A 22 0.44 4.71 -4.48
CA LEU A 22 0.54 5.77 -3.47
C LEU A 22 -0.85 6.14 -2.91
N GLN A 23 -1.88 6.22 -3.75
CA GLN A 23 -3.24 6.48 -3.29
C GLN A 23 -3.79 5.35 -2.41
N ILE A 24 -3.52 4.08 -2.77
CA ILE A 24 -3.86 2.93 -1.93
C ILE A 24 -3.15 3.03 -0.57
N VAL A 25 -1.83 3.24 -0.57
CA VAL A 25 -1.04 3.34 0.67
C VAL A 25 -1.51 4.51 1.53
N ASP A 26 -1.73 5.71 0.97
CA ASP A 26 -2.27 6.87 1.68
C ASP A 26 -3.66 6.61 2.27
N GLY A 27 -4.54 5.94 1.52
CA GLY A 27 -5.86 5.55 2.01
C GLY A 27 -5.78 4.57 3.18
N LEU A 28 -4.91 3.56 3.07
CA LEU A 28 -4.69 2.54 4.11
C LEU A 28 -3.97 3.09 5.36
N ILE A 29 -3.17 4.15 5.23
CA ILE A 29 -2.59 4.86 6.39
C ILE A 29 -3.68 5.54 7.21
N LYS A 30 -4.69 6.12 6.55
CA LYS A 30 -5.79 6.84 7.21
C LYS A 30 -6.84 5.90 7.79
N ASN A 31 -7.16 4.82 7.08
CA ASN A 31 -8.15 3.85 7.51
C ASN A 31 -7.79 2.45 6.98
N GLU A 32 -7.51 1.52 7.90
CA GLU A 32 -7.29 0.12 7.54
C GLU A 32 -8.54 -0.47 6.86
N CYS A 33 -8.36 -1.53 6.07
CA CYS A 33 -9.44 -2.22 5.35
C CYS A 33 -10.21 -1.38 4.30
N ASN A 34 -9.85 -0.12 4.06
CA ASN A 34 -10.62 0.81 3.23
C ASN A 34 -10.47 0.61 1.70
N VAL A 35 -10.12 -0.59 1.25
CA VAL A 35 -9.81 -0.88 -0.15
C VAL A 35 -11.01 -0.67 -1.08
N THR A 36 -12.22 -1.02 -0.64
CA THR A 36 -13.44 -0.83 -1.42
C THR A 36 -13.72 0.65 -1.71
N GLN A 37 -13.57 1.52 -0.70
CA GLN A 37 -13.74 2.96 -0.90
C GLN A 37 -12.64 3.52 -1.79
N ILE A 38 -11.39 3.06 -1.62
CA ILE A 38 -10.27 3.45 -2.48
C ILE A 38 -10.57 3.04 -3.93
N GLN A 39 -11.07 1.83 -4.17
CA GLN A 39 -11.48 1.38 -5.50
C GLN A 39 -12.54 2.31 -6.11
N GLN A 40 -13.60 2.62 -5.36
CA GLN A 40 -14.68 3.49 -5.80
C GLN A 40 -14.16 4.91 -6.12
N ASN A 41 -13.28 5.45 -5.29
CA ASN A 41 -12.71 6.79 -5.48
C ASN A 41 -11.77 6.87 -6.68
N LEU A 42 -11.13 5.76 -7.05
CA LEU A 42 -10.18 5.69 -8.16
C LEU A 42 -10.82 5.30 -9.50
N ASP A 43 -12.09 4.90 -9.49
CA ASP A 43 -12.84 4.42 -10.67
C ASP A 43 -12.07 3.38 -11.50
N ILE A 44 -11.42 2.42 -10.80
CA ILE A 44 -10.66 1.35 -11.44
C ILE A 44 -11.31 -0.03 -11.27
N PRO A 45 -11.10 -0.95 -12.24
CA PRO A 45 -11.57 -2.32 -12.11
C PRO A 45 -11.00 -3.05 -10.90
N GLN A 46 -11.78 -3.99 -10.35
CA GLN A 46 -11.36 -4.81 -9.21
C GLN A 46 -10.12 -5.69 -9.52
N SER A 47 -9.95 -6.12 -10.77
CA SER A 47 -8.75 -6.84 -11.21
C SER A 47 -7.49 -5.96 -11.09
N THR A 48 -7.59 -4.70 -11.51
CA THR A 48 -6.50 -3.72 -11.46
C THR A 48 -6.11 -3.41 -10.01
N ILE A 49 -7.08 -3.16 -9.13
CA ILE A 49 -6.75 -2.91 -7.71
C ILE A 49 -6.12 -4.13 -7.04
N SER A 50 -6.59 -5.35 -7.36
CA SER A 50 -6.02 -6.59 -6.84
C SER A 50 -4.56 -6.78 -7.27
N GLN A 51 -4.22 -6.40 -8.49
CA GLN A 51 -2.83 -6.44 -8.98
C GLN A 51 -1.94 -5.44 -8.23
N HIS A 52 -2.42 -4.22 -7.98
CA HIS A 52 -1.69 -3.23 -7.18
C HIS A 52 -1.47 -3.71 -5.73
N LEU A 53 -2.49 -4.27 -5.09
CA LEU A 53 -2.38 -4.83 -3.74
C LEU A 53 -1.38 -5.99 -3.68
N LYS A 54 -1.36 -6.86 -4.70
CA LYS A 54 -0.38 -7.94 -4.80
C LYS A 54 1.05 -7.41 -4.88
N ILE A 55 1.30 -6.40 -5.71
CA ILE A 55 2.63 -5.77 -5.84
C ILE A 55 3.06 -5.16 -4.50
N LEU A 56 2.19 -4.40 -3.85
CA LEU A 56 2.47 -3.77 -2.55
C LEU A 56 2.74 -4.81 -1.45
N LYS A 57 1.98 -5.92 -1.44
CA LYS A 57 2.17 -7.01 -0.49
C LYS A 57 3.49 -7.74 -0.72
N ASN A 58 3.84 -8.02 -1.98
CA ASN A 58 5.10 -8.68 -2.33
C ASN A 58 6.32 -7.81 -1.98
N ALA A 59 6.18 -6.49 -2.04
CA ALA A 59 7.20 -5.54 -1.61
C ALA A 59 7.27 -5.37 -0.07
N GLY A 60 6.43 -6.06 0.70
CA GLY A 60 6.42 -5.98 2.17
C GLY A 60 5.81 -4.69 2.74
N ILE A 61 5.16 -3.87 1.90
CA ILE A 61 4.62 -2.56 2.31
C ILE A 61 3.31 -2.74 3.09
N ILE A 62 2.47 -3.68 2.64
CA ILE A 62 1.16 -3.97 3.23
C ILE A 62 1.06 -5.44 3.62
N GLU A 63 0.21 -5.73 4.60
CA GLU A 63 -0.29 -7.08 4.83
C GLU A 63 -1.80 -7.17 4.65
N SER A 64 -2.27 -8.41 4.55
CA SER A 64 -3.68 -8.75 4.41
C SER A 64 -4.12 -9.67 5.54
N ARG A 65 -5.28 -9.42 6.14
CA ARG A 65 -5.95 -10.33 7.08
C ARG A 65 -7.38 -10.62 6.60
N ARG A 66 -7.87 -11.84 6.80
CA ARG A 66 -9.27 -12.17 6.52
C ARG A 66 -10.13 -11.77 7.73
N GLU A 67 -11.20 -11.04 7.47
CA GLU A 67 -12.24 -10.70 8.45
C GLU A 67 -13.58 -11.16 7.89
N GLY A 68 -14.04 -12.33 8.36
CA GLY A 68 -15.22 -13.00 7.80
C GLY A 68 -15.05 -13.29 6.31
N ASN A 69 -15.93 -12.70 5.49
CA ASN A 69 -15.92 -12.87 4.03
C ASN A 69 -15.07 -11.82 3.29
N MET A 70 -14.44 -10.89 4.02
CA MET A 70 -13.68 -9.78 3.43
C MET A 70 -12.17 -9.94 3.69
N VAL A 71 -11.37 -9.38 2.78
CA VAL A 71 -9.91 -9.27 2.96
C VAL A 71 -9.58 -7.82 3.30
N CYS A 72 -9.09 -7.63 4.51
CA CYS A 72 -8.61 -6.37 5.06
C CYS A 72 -7.13 -6.19 4.76
N TYR A 73 -6.71 -4.96 4.47
CA TYR A 73 -5.31 -4.60 4.27
C TYR A 73 -4.89 -3.49 5.23
N LYS A 74 -3.62 -3.49 5.62
CA LYS A 74 -3.01 -2.37 6.38
C LYS A 74 -1.53 -2.20 6.01
N VAL A 75 -1.02 -0.98 6.19
CA VAL A 75 0.40 -0.68 6.01
C VAL A 75 1.17 -1.15 7.24
N LEU A 76 2.13 -2.04 7.04
CA LEU A 76 3.00 -2.58 8.09
C LEU A 76 4.19 -1.67 8.35
N ASP A 77 4.76 -1.12 7.27
CA ASP A 77 6.06 -0.52 7.27
C ASP A 77 6.02 0.92 7.80
N SER A 78 6.52 1.15 9.02
CA SER A 78 6.56 2.47 9.65
C SER A 78 7.33 3.49 8.82
N TRP A 79 8.44 3.07 8.21
CA TRP A 79 9.22 3.93 7.33
C TRP A 79 8.42 4.38 6.09
N VAL A 80 7.59 3.49 5.52
CA VAL A 80 6.70 3.85 4.41
C VAL A 80 5.62 4.82 4.88
N LYS A 81 5.04 4.61 6.07
CA LYS A 81 4.06 5.54 6.64
C LYS A 81 4.65 6.94 6.77
N ASP A 82 5.87 7.02 7.31
CA ASP A 82 6.59 8.28 7.46
C ASP A 82 6.89 8.90 6.11
N LEU A 83 7.47 8.14 5.17
CA LEU A 83 7.81 8.62 3.83
C LEU A 83 6.59 9.23 3.11
N VAL A 84 5.48 8.49 3.02
CA VAL A 84 4.28 8.95 2.31
C VAL A 84 3.67 10.17 3.00
N THR A 85 3.67 10.21 4.33
CA THR A 85 3.13 11.35 5.10
C THR A 85 3.97 12.61 4.92
N HIS A 86 5.31 12.49 4.88
CA HIS A 86 6.21 13.64 4.72
C HIS A 86 6.25 14.18 3.29
N VAL A 87 6.27 13.30 2.28
CA VAL A 87 6.34 13.73 0.87
C VAL A 87 5.09 14.49 0.43
N LYS A 88 3.91 14.18 0.98
CA LYS A 88 2.65 14.91 0.67
C LYS A 88 2.59 16.34 1.22
N LYS A 89 3.41 16.68 2.21
CA LYS A 89 3.41 18.00 2.87
C LYS A 89 4.35 19.01 2.18
N LYS A 90 5.01 18.60 1.10
CA LYS A 90 5.98 19.38 0.36
C LYS A 90 5.37 19.86 -0.96
#